data_AF-A0A1N6KUD0-F1
#
_entry.id   AF-A0A1N6KUD0-F1
#
_cell.length_a   1.000
_cell.length_b   1.000
_cell.length_c   1.000
_cell.angle_alpha   90.00
_cell.angle_beta   90.00
_cell.angle_gamma   90.00
#
_symmetry.space_group_name_H-M   'P 1'
#
loop_
_entity.id
_entity.type
_entity.pdbx_description
1 polymer ?
#
loop_
_entity_poly.entity_id
_entity_poly.type
_entity_poly.pdbx_seq_one_letter_code
_entity_poly.pdbx_strand_id
1 'polypeptide(L)'
;MSLTHRQALSITTNGANSIGGSDLEVGNAEIVLDQTFTGGTANQLVTLAFTAAALQSVVLVATSNLTIRTNGSNETKRITVTGTPTGGTLTSTVNGQTTAAIVYNATAAAVQAALEALSNVAVGGAICTGGPLPGTPVNVTFTGNLGLQTVTMSTTDSFSGGSSPASAVTTPTPGVAPSNTVNLIAGNPLVWGRSPGYFANPFTADVSSISVSCTTSCRLQGKILTS
;
A
#
# COMPACT_ATOMS: atom_id res chain seq x y z
N MET A 1 6.30 13.52 30.83
CA MET A 1 5.25 14.56 30.90
C MET A 1 3.97 13.92 30.38
N SER A 2 2.85 14.01 31.09
CA SER A 2 1.58 13.46 30.60
C SER A 2 0.97 14.39 29.56
N LEU A 3 0.39 13.81 28.53
CA LEU A 3 -0.41 14.48 27.50
C LEU A 3 -1.86 14.07 27.71
N THR A 4 -2.79 15.00 27.49
CA THR A 4 -4.22 14.74 27.65
C THR A 4 -4.96 15.15 26.39
N HIS A 5 -5.69 14.21 25.81
CA HIS A 5 -6.70 14.50 24.80
C HIS A 5 -8.06 14.58 25.48
N ARG A 6 -8.82 15.63 25.16
CA ARG A 6 -10.18 15.81 25.67
C ARG A 6 -11.15 15.82 24.50
N GLN A 7 -12.12 14.92 24.52
CA GLN A 7 -13.25 14.93 23.59
C GLN A 7 -14.47 15.41 24.35
N ALA A 8 -15.11 16.49 23.89
CA ALA A 8 -16.34 17.00 24.49
C ALA A 8 -17.52 16.67 23.58
N LEU A 9 -18.56 16.06 24.15
CA LEU A 9 -19.80 15.76 23.46
C LEU A 9 -20.94 16.55 24.10
N SER A 10 -21.80 17.14 23.28
CA SER A 10 -23.05 17.74 23.72
C SER A 10 -24.18 17.33 22.79
N ILE A 11 -25.28 16.84 23.37
CA ILE A 11 -26.51 16.50 22.66
C ILE A 11 -27.57 17.52 23.08
N THR A 12 -28.19 18.18 22.10
CA THR A 12 -29.30 19.10 22.32
C THR A 12 -30.46 18.67 21.43
N THR A 13 -31.64 18.49 22.03
CA THR A 13 -32.90 18.32 21.28
C THR A 13 -33.72 19.59 21.43
N ASN A 14 -34.52 19.90 20.40
CA ASN A 14 -35.28 21.16 20.40
C ASN A 14 -36.24 21.21 21.59
N GLY A 15 -36.08 22.20 22.47
CA GLY A 15 -36.89 22.39 23.67
C GLY A 15 -36.46 21.61 24.92
N ALA A 16 -35.36 20.85 24.89
CA ALA A 16 -34.79 20.19 26.07
C ALA A 16 -33.44 20.79 26.49
N ASN A 17 -33.07 20.58 27.75
CA ASN A 17 -31.74 20.94 28.24
C ASN A 17 -30.66 20.11 27.53
N SER A 18 -29.53 20.73 27.20
CA SER A 18 -28.38 20.03 26.64
C SER A 18 -27.80 19.04 27.65
N ILE A 19 -27.58 17.79 27.22
CA ILE A 19 -26.80 16.80 27.98
C ILE A 19 -25.38 16.82 27.40
N GLY A 20 -24.36 16.87 28.28
CA GLY A 20 -22.98 16.90 27.84
C GLY A 20 -22.04 16.12 28.75
N GLY A 21 -20.87 15.77 28.21
CA GLY A 21 -19.80 15.06 28.91
C GLY A 21 -18.48 15.25 28.19
N SER A 22 -17.38 14.93 28.86
CA SER A 22 -16.07 14.90 28.23
C SER A 22 -15.30 13.65 28.61
N ASP A 23 -14.78 12.96 27.60
CA ASP A 23 -13.88 11.84 27.77
C ASP A 23 -12.44 12.35 27.75
N LEU A 24 -11.65 11.88 28.71
CA LEU A 24 -10.24 12.24 28.89
C LEU A 24 -9.37 11.02 28.63
N GLU A 25 -8.48 11.14 27.65
CA GLU A 25 -7.46 10.14 27.36
C GLU A 25 -6.11 10.69 27.80
N VAL A 26 -5.35 9.91 28.57
CA VAL A 26 -4.04 10.32 29.10
C VAL A 26 -2.96 9.38 28.58
N GLY A 27 -1.94 9.96 27.95
CA GLY A 27 -0.78 9.24 27.43
C GLY A 27 0.52 9.98 27.70
N ASN A 28 1.63 9.49 27.16
CA ASN A 28 2.96 10.06 27.32
C ASN A 28 3.59 10.56 26.00
N ALA A 29 3.02 10.19 24.86
CA ALA A 29 3.51 10.57 23.53
C ALA A 29 2.34 10.83 22.56
N GLU A 30 2.48 11.88 21.74
CA GLU A 30 1.56 12.22 20.67
C GLU A 30 2.28 12.11 19.32
N ILE A 31 1.69 11.37 18.40
CA ILE A 31 2.10 11.33 17.00
C ILE A 31 1.16 12.24 16.22
N VAL A 32 1.73 13.21 15.51
CA VAL A 32 0.97 14.15 14.67
C VAL A 32 1.17 13.80 13.20
N LEU A 33 0.06 13.71 12.48
CA LEU A 33 0.03 13.56 11.03
C LEU A 33 -0.51 14.86 10.42
N ASP A 34 0.20 15.37 9.43
CA ASP A 34 -0.26 16.46 8.58
C ASP A 34 0.46 16.35 7.23
N GLN A 35 -0.17 15.69 6.28
CA GLN A 35 0.43 15.36 4.98
C GLN A 35 -0.56 15.66 3.85
N THR A 36 -0.03 16.14 2.72
CA THR A 36 -0.82 16.36 1.51
C THR A 36 -0.40 15.39 0.42
N PHE A 37 -1.39 14.81 -0.26
CA PHE A 37 -1.24 13.85 -1.34
C PHE A 37 -1.87 14.41 -2.62
N THR A 38 -1.26 14.12 -3.76
CA THR A 38 -1.81 14.49 -5.07
C THR A 38 -2.96 13.55 -5.45
N GLY A 39 -3.89 14.01 -6.28
CA GLY A 39 -4.92 13.14 -6.85
C GLY A 39 -4.31 11.97 -7.63
N GLY A 40 -4.94 10.80 -7.55
CA GLY A 40 -4.45 9.55 -8.15
C GLY A 40 -3.34 8.86 -7.36
N THR A 41 -3.02 9.30 -6.14
CA THR A 41 -2.06 8.62 -5.27
C THR A 41 -2.55 7.22 -4.93
N ALA A 42 -1.72 6.21 -5.20
CA ALA A 42 -2.00 4.81 -4.88
C ALA A 42 -0.88 4.25 -4.01
N ASN A 43 -1.25 3.71 -2.84
CA ASN A 43 -0.37 3.04 -1.88
C ASN A 43 0.94 3.80 -1.56
N GLN A 44 0.90 5.14 -1.48
CA GLN A 44 2.08 5.92 -1.13
C GLN A 44 2.43 5.71 0.35
N LEU A 45 3.67 5.32 0.62
CA LEU A 45 4.15 5.06 1.98
C LEU A 45 4.24 6.37 2.79
N VAL A 46 3.79 6.31 4.04
CA VAL A 46 3.96 7.37 5.04
C VAL A 46 4.54 6.72 6.29
N THR A 47 5.61 7.32 6.81
CA THR A 47 6.23 6.86 8.06
C THR A 47 5.28 7.12 9.21
N LEU A 48 4.78 6.04 9.80
CA LEU A 48 3.94 6.05 10.98
C LEU A 48 4.16 4.74 11.71
N ALA A 49 4.50 4.80 13.00
CA ALA A 49 4.67 3.62 13.81
C ALA A 49 4.10 3.80 15.22
N PHE A 50 3.40 2.79 15.71
CA PHE A 50 2.89 2.71 17.08
C PHE A 50 2.51 1.27 17.44
N THR A 51 2.57 0.95 18.73
CA THR A 51 2.06 -0.32 19.27
C THR A 51 0.56 -0.20 19.51
N ALA A 52 -0.23 -1.13 18.98
CA ALA A 52 -1.69 -1.05 19.05
C ALA A 52 -2.20 -1.04 20.50
N ALA A 53 -1.57 -1.85 21.37
CA ALA A 53 -1.91 -1.92 22.79
C ALA A 53 -1.56 -0.65 23.59
N ALA A 54 -0.68 0.20 23.06
CA ALA A 54 -0.29 1.46 23.70
C ALA A 54 -1.25 2.62 23.36
N LEU A 55 -2.14 2.46 22.38
CA LEU A 55 -3.06 3.52 21.97
C LEU A 55 -4.01 3.95 23.10
N GLN A 56 -4.08 5.25 23.32
CA GLN A 56 -5.05 5.90 24.22
C GLN A 56 -6.11 6.64 23.42
N SER A 57 -5.74 7.28 22.31
CA SER A 57 -6.69 7.91 21.40
C SER A 57 -6.18 7.94 19.96
N VAL A 58 -7.11 7.99 19.02
CA VAL A 58 -6.86 8.18 17.59
C VAL A 58 -7.87 9.17 17.05
N VAL A 59 -7.39 10.26 16.45
CA VAL A 59 -8.20 11.18 15.65
C VAL A 59 -7.55 11.32 14.28
N LEU A 60 -8.27 10.95 13.23
CA LEU A 60 -7.82 11.08 11.85
C LEU A 60 -8.91 11.76 11.02
N VAL A 61 -8.53 12.71 10.18
CA VAL A 61 -9.45 13.40 9.27
C VAL A 61 -8.78 13.65 7.93
N ALA A 62 -9.55 13.57 6.86
CA ALA A 62 -9.09 13.80 5.52
C ALA A 62 -9.98 14.83 4.82
N THR A 63 -9.39 15.70 3.98
CA THR A 63 -10.16 16.67 3.18
C THR A 63 -10.89 16.03 2.00
N SER A 64 -10.61 14.77 1.71
CA SER A 64 -11.25 13.97 0.66
C SER A 64 -11.32 12.51 1.10
N ASN A 65 -12.06 11.68 0.39
CA ASN A 65 -12.08 10.25 0.68
C ASN A 65 -10.66 9.67 0.54
N LEU A 66 -10.23 8.95 1.57
CA LEU A 66 -8.87 8.47 1.72
C LEU A 66 -8.89 7.06 2.30
N THR A 67 -8.06 6.17 1.77
CA THR A 67 -7.83 4.86 2.38
C THR A 67 -6.43 4.81 2.96
N ILE A 68 -6.34 4.42 4.23
CA ILE A 68 -5.10 4.11 4.95
C ILE A 68 -5.01 2.59 5.10
N ARG A 69 -3.85 2.02 4.80
CA ARG A 69 -3.56 0.59 4.94
C ARG A 69 -2.28 0.41 5.75
N THR A 70 -2.33 -0.37 6.82
CA THR A 70 -1.17 -0.57 7.70
C THR A 70 -0.34 -1.78 7.25
N ASN A 71 0.98 -1.66 7.32
CA ASN A 71 1.96 -2.75 7.12
C ASN A 71 1.90 -3.51 5.77
N GLY A 72 1.08 -3.07 4.81
CA GLY A 72 1.00 -3.69 3.49
C GLY A 72 2.18 -3.27 2.61
N SER A 73 2.66 -4.20 1.78
CA SER A 73 3.71 -3.94 0.78
C SER A 73 3.33 -4.48 -0.59
N ASN A 74 3.59 -3.69 -1.63
CA ASN A 74 3.48 -4.18 -3.01
C ASN A 74 4.57 -5.21 -3.27
N GLU A 75 4.21 -6.27 -3.99
CA GLU A 75 5.21 -7.27 -4.39
C GLU A 75 6.08 -6.73 -5.52
N THR A 76 7.38 -6.97 -5.44
CA THR A 76 8.29 -6.81 -6.57
C THR A 76 8.85 -8.16 -6.96
N LYS A 77 8.66 -8.54 -8.21
CA LYS A 77 9.33 -9.67 -8.86
C LYS A 77 10.49 -9.16 -9.70
N ARG A 78 11.49 -10.00 -9.91
CA ARG A 78 12.65 -9.67 -10.75
C ARG A 78 12.86 -10.73 -11.80
N ILE A 79 12.80 -10.32 -13.06
CA ILE A 79 13.15 -11.15 -14.21
C ILE A 79 14.63 -10.94 -14.51
N THR A 80 15.37 -12.04 -14.61
CA THR A 80 16.75 -12.06 -15.10
C THR A 80 16.89 -12.99 -16.29
N VAL A 81 17.77 -12.64 -17.22
CA VAL A 81 18.18 -13.53 -18.32
C VAL A 81 19.69 -13.69 -18.27
N THR A 82 20.16 -14.94 -18.23
CA THR A 82 21.58 -15.31 -18.17
C THR A 82 22.02 -16.00 -19.48
N GLY A 83 23.31 -16.32 -19.60
CA GLY A 83 23.86 -17.04 -20.76
C GLY A 83 23.91 -16.25 -22.07
N THR A 84 23.62 -14.95 -22.04
CA THR A 84 23.75 -13.99 -23.16
C THR A 84 23.15 -14.50 -24.48
N PRO A 85 21.83 -14.78 -24.52
CA PRO A 85 21.19 -15.18 -25.77
C PRO A 85 21.35 -14.09 -26.84
N THR A 86 21.44 -14.51 -28.10
CA THR A 86 21.50 -13.61 -29.27
C THR A 86 20.18 -13.59 -30.03
N GLY A 87 19.20 -14.37 -29.59
CA GLY A 87 17.89 -14.47 -30.21
C GLY A 87 16.89 -15.24 -29.35
N GLY A 88 15.65 -15.28 -29.83
CA GLY A 88 14.55 -15.97 -29.16
C GLY A 88 13.71 -15.05 -28.27
N THR A 89 12.82 -15.67 -27.50
CA THR A 89 11.80 -14.96 -26.72
C THR A 89 11.59 -15.62 -25.37
N LEU A 90 11.00 -14.88 -24.45
CA LEU A 90 10.39 -15.42 -23.23
C LEU A 90 8.93 -15.02 -23.15
N THR A 91 8.12 -15.78 -22.44
CA THR A 91 6.81 -15.36 -21.96
C THR A 91 6.85 -15.25 -20.44
N SER A 92 5.97 -14.41 -19.88
CA SER A 92 5.75 -14.40 -18.43
C SER A 92 4.32 -14.81 -18.12
N THR A 93 4.17 -15.68 -17.12
CA THR A 93 2.87 -16.11 -16.62
C THR A 93 2.62 -15.46 -15.28
N VAL A 94 1.57 -14.65 -15.17
CA VAL A 94 1.14 -13.98 -13.94
C VAL A 94 -0.23 -14.52 -13.55
N ASN A 95 -0.35 -15.10 -12.35
CA ASN A 95 -1.60 -15.67 -11.81
C ASN A 95 -2.39 -16.50 -12.85
N GLY A 96 -1.70 -17.31 -13.64
CA GLY A 96 -2.28 -18.21 -14.63
C GLY A 96 -2.54 -17.64 -16.02
N GLN A 97 -2.27 -16.35 -16.28
CA GLN A 97 -2.31 -15.79 -17.64
C GLN A 97 -0.91 -15.52 -18.17
N THR A 98 -0.66 -15.86 -19.44
CA THR A 98 0.64 -15.79 -20.08
C THR A 98 0.68 -14.67 -21.10
N THR A 99 1.73 -13.85 -21.07
CA THR A 99 1.94 -12.77 -22.04
C THR A 99 2.11 -13.33 -23.45
N ALA A 100 1.94 -12.47 -24.46
CA ALA A 100 2.55 -12.71 -25.76
C ALA A 100 4.09 -12.85 -25.63
N ALA A 101 4.74 -13.34 -26.68
CA ALA A 101 6.19 -13.51 -26.70
C ALA A 101 6.91 -12.15 -26.55
N ILE A 102 7.82 -12.08 -25.57
CA ILE A 102 8.67 -10.94 -25.26
C ILE A 102 10.07 -11.26 -25.80
N VAL A 103 10.61 -10.39 -26.65
CA VAL A 103 11.95 -10.59 -27.23
C VAL A 103 13.04 -10.68 -26.16
N TYR A 104 14.06 -11.50 -26.39
CA TYR A 104 15.14 -11.75 -25.43
C TYR A 104 15.82 -10.47 -24.93
N ASN A 105 15.83 -9.41 -25.75
CA ASN A 105 16.46 -8.13 -25.45
C ASN A 105 15.47 -7.01 -25.03
N ALA A 106 14.30 -7.38 -24.51
CA ALA A 106 13.24 -6.44 -24.20
C ALA A 106 13.65 -5.38 -23.15
N THR A 107 13.21 -4.14 -23.38
CA THR A 107 13.29 -3.06 -22.39
C THR A 107 12.25 -3.27 -21.29
N ALA A 108 12.43 -2.61 -20.14
CA ALA A 108 11.43 -2.63 -19.07
C ALA A 108 10.04 -2.17 -19.55
N ALA A 109 9.98 -1.18 -20.44
CA ALA A 109 8.72 -0.70 -21.04
C ALA A 109 8.03 -1.76 -21.91
N ALA A 110 8.80 -2.53 -22.69
CA ALA A 110 8.25 -3.63 -23.50
C ALA A 110 7.72 -4.77 -22.61
N VAL A 111 8.43 -5.09 -21.52
CA VAL A 111 7.94 -6.05 -20.51
C VAL A 111 6.67 -5.54 -19.86
N GLN A 112 6.61 -4.26 -19.45
CA GLN A 112 5.42 -3.66 -18.86
C GLN A 112 4.22 -3.75 -19.80
N ALA A 113 4.37 -3.33 -21.05
CA ALA A 113 3.29 -3.38 -22.03
C ALA A 113 2.76 -4.80 -22.25
N ALA A 114 3.64 -5.80 -22.27
CA ALA A 114 3.25 -7.20 -22.39
C ALA A 114 2.48 -7.71 -21.16
N LEU A 115 2.88 -7.30 -19.95
CA LEU A 115 2.20 -7.66 -18.72
C LEU A 115 0.84 -6.97 -18.59
N GLU A 116 0.76 -5.67 -18.87
CA GLU A 116 -0.48 -4.88 -18.79
C GLU A 116 -1.51 -5.28 -19.86
N ALA A 117 -1.10 -5.99 -20.92
CA ALA A 117 -2.00 -6.61 -21.89
C ALA A 117 -2.76 -7.83 -21.33
N LEU A 118 -2.33 -8.39 -20.21
CA LEU A 118 -3.06 -9.48 -19.54
C LEU A 118 -4.30 -8.93 -18.84
N SER A 119 -5.42 -9.64 -18.97
CA SER A 119 -6.70 -9.19 -18.40
C SER A 119 -6.71 -9.15 -16.86
N ASN A 120 -5.86 -9.94 -16.20
CA ASN A 120 -5.72 -9.96 -14.73
C ASN A 120 -4.73 -8.92 -14.19
N VAL A 121 -3.84 -8.37 -15.02
CA VAL A 121 -2.93 -7.29 -14.63
C VAL A 121 -3.55 -5.94 -14.99
N ALA A 122 -3.98 -5.78 -16.25
CA ALA A 122 -4.49 -4.54 -16.84
C ALA A 122 -3.51 -3.35 -16.74
N VAL A 123 -3.85 -2.25 -17.42
CA VAL A 123 -3.05 -1.02 -17.40
C VAL A 123 -3.00 -0.45 -15.97
N GLY A 124 -1.80 -0.11 -15.50
CA GLY A 124 -1.54 0.34 -14.14
C GLY A 124 -1.40 -0.79 -13.11
N GLY A 125 -1.48 -2.05 -13.52
CA GLY A 125 -1.29 -3.22 -12.65
C GLY A 125 0.17 -3.61 -12.42
N ALA A 126 1.10 -3.07 -13.21
CA ALA A 126 2.53 -3.32 -13.06
C ALA A 126 3.36 -2.10 -13.45
N ILE A 127 4.44 -1.86 -12.70
CA ILE A 127 5.47 -0.87 -13.03
C ILE A 127 6.79 -1.62 -13.23
N CYS A 128 7.39 -1.50 -14.41
CA CYS A 128 8.65 -2.16 -14.72
C CYS A 128 9.81 -1.16 -14.76
N THR A 129 10.92 -1.48 -14.07
CA THR A 129 12.15 -0.66 -14.04
C THR A 129 13.40 -1.52 -14.27
N GLY A 130 14.54 -0.87 -14.51
CA GLY A 130 15.79 -1.55 -14.89
C GLY A 130 15.83 -1.85 -16.38
N GLY A 131 16.24 -3.07 -16.75
CA GLY A 131 16.41 -3.48 -18.15
C GLY A 131 17.42 -2.62 -18.95
N PRO A 132 17.54 -2.88 -20.26
CA PRO A 132 16.95 -4.01 -20.99
C PRO A 132 17.56 -5.36 -20.60
N LEU A 133 16.85 -6.44 -20.92
CA LEU A 133 17.40 -7.79 -20.92
C LEU A 133 18.26 -8.00 -22.17
N PRO A 134 19.10 -9.05 -22.22
CA PRO A 134 19.82 -9.61 -21.08
C PRO A 134 20.83 -8.58 -20.52
N GLY A 135 21.29 -8.77 -19.28
CA GLY A 135 22.30 -7.91 -18.64
C GLY A 135 21.78 -7.20 -17.40
N THR A 136 20.84 -6.26 -17.56
CA THR A 136 20.20 -5.59 -16.42
C THR A 136 18.84 -6.25 -16.14
N PRO A 137 18.60 -6.75 -14.92
CA PRO A 137 17.30 -7.32 -14.56
C PRO A 137 16.16 -6.33 -14.73
N VAL A 138 14.96 -6.84 -15.04
CA VAL A 138 13.73 -6.03 -15.00
C VAL A 138 13.04 -6.31 -13.67
N ASN A 139 12.86 -5.27 -12.86
CA ASN A 139 12.05 -5.33 -11.63
C ASN A 139 10.61 -4.97 -11.99
N VAL A 140 9.67 -5.85 -11.67
CA VAL A 140 8.24 -5.70 -11.88
C VAL A 140 7.59 -5.50 -10.52
N THR A 141 7.17 -4.28 -10.21
CA THR A 141 6.40 -3.97 -9.01
C THR A 141 4.92 -4.04 -9.34
N PHE A 142 4.18 -4.92 -8.67
CA PHE A 142 2.74 -5.06 -8.86
C PHE A 142 1.97 -3.99 -8.10
N THR A 143 1.03 -3.36 -8.78
CA THR A 143 0.23 -2.23 -8.32
C THR A 143 -1.24 -2.46 -8.63
N GLY A 144 -2.09 -1.46 -8.40
CA GLY A 144 -3.51 -1.55 -8.73
C GLY A 144 -4.20 -2.73 -8.01
N ASN A 145 -4.90 -3.57 -8.78
CA ASN A 145 -5.61 -4.75 -8.30
C ASN A 145 -4.70 -5.89 -7.80
N LEU A 146 -3.40 -5.85 -8.13
CA LEU A 146 -2.40 -6.82 -7.70
C LEU A 146 -1.46 -6.25 -6.62
N GLY A 147 -1.68 -5.00 -6.19
CA GLY A 147 -0.92 -4.37 -5.12
C GLY A 147 -1.25 -4.96 -3.75
N LEU A 148 -0.31 -4.83 -2.80
CA LEU A 148 -0.48 -5.25 -1.40
C LEU A 148 -0.89 -6.73 -1.22
N GLN A 149 -0.43 -7.61 -2.11
CA GLN A 149 -0.69 -9.05 -2.04
C GLN A 149 0.41 -9.82 -2.75
N THR A 150 0.53 -11.10 -2.42
CA THR A 150 1.39 -12.03 -3.14
C THR A 150 0.88 -12.25 -4.56
N VAL A 151 1.78 -12.25 -5.54
CA VAL A 151 1.51 -12.54 -6.94
C VAL A 151 2.37 -13.72 -7.37
N THR A 152 1.77 -14.69 -8.06
CA THR A 152 2.54 -15.78 -8.66
C THR A 152 2.99 -15.36 -10.04
N MET A 153 4.30 -15.43 -10.26
CA MET A 153 4.93 -15.07 -11.52
C MET A 153 6.02 -16.07 -11.88
N SER A 154 6.01 -16.53 -13.12
CA SER A 154 7.08 -17.33 -13.71
C SER A 154 7.41 -16.84 -15.12
N THR A 155 8.53 -17.31 -15.65
CA THR A 155 8.91 -17.13 -17.05
C THR A 155 9.10 -18.48 -17.72
N THR A 156 8.88 -18.52 -19.03
CA THR A 156 9.23 -19.65 -19.88
C THR A 156 9.95 -19.09 -21.08
N ASP A 157 11.11 -19.64 -21.41
CA ASP A 157 11.94 -19.12 -22.49
C ASP A 157 12.17 -20.13 -23.61
N SER A 158 12.44 -19.59 -24.78
CA SER A 158 12.92 -20.30 -25.96
C SER A 158 14.02 -19.44 -26.57
N PHE A 159 15.18 -19.46 -25.91
CA PHE A 159 16.35 -18.68 -26.29
C PHE A 159 17.28 -19.43 -27.24
N SER A 160 18.06 -18.67 -28.00
CA SER A 160 19.07 -19.19 -28.91
C SER A 160 20.36 -18.37 -28.83
N GLY A 161 21.47 -19.01 -29.21
CA GLY A 161 22.82 -18.44 -29.07
C GLY A 161 23.29 -18.39 -27.61
N GLY A 162 24.51 -17.88 -27.41
CA GLY A 162 25.09 -17.74 -26.09
C GLY A 162 25.53 -19.06 -25.43
N SER A 163 25.67 -19.05 -24.11
CA SER A 163 26.12 -20.19 -23.30
C SER A 163 25.00 -20.63 -22.36
N SER A 164 24.16 -21.56 -22.82
CA SER A 164 23.01 -22.11 -22.09
C SER A 164 22.11 -21.00 -21.51
N PRO A 165 21.52 -20.15 -22.36
CA PRO A 165 20.69 -19.04 -21.90
C PRO A 165 19.44 -19.53 -21.17
N ALA A 166 19.05 -18.82 -20.12
CA ALA A 166 17.87 -19.14 -19.32
C ALA A 166 17.26 -17.88 -18.71
N SER A 167 15.94 -17.90 -18.49
CA SER A 167 15.22 -16.90 -17.72
C SER A 167 14.98 -17.39 -16.28
N ALA A 168 14.91 -16.46 -15.33
CA ALA A 168 14.54 -16.76 -13.96
C ALA A 168 13.74 -15.62 -13.34
N VAL A 169 12.87 -15.96 -12.38
CA VAL A 169 12.10 -15.01 -11.58
C VAL A 169 12.44 -15.18 -10.11
N THR A 170 12.75 -14.08 -9.44
CA THR A 170 12.91 -14.02 -7.97
C THR A 170 11.93 -13.01 -7.37
N THR A 171 11.77 -13.02 -6.04
CA THR A 171 10.88 -12.10 -5.31
C THR A 171 11.71 -11.24 -4.35
N PRO A 172 12.33 -10.14 -4.81
CA PRO A 172 13.10 -9.25 -3.94
C PRO A 172 12.29 -8.63 -2.80
N THR A 173 11.01 -8.35 -3.04
CA THR A 173 10.11 -7.78 -2.03
C THR A 173 8.81 -8.57 -2.06
N PRO A 174 8.45 -9.27 -0.97
CA PRO A 174 7.18 -9.98 -0.88
C PRO A 174 6.00 -9.03 -0.88
N GLY A 175 4.88 -9.47 -1.46
CA GLY A 175 3.60 -8.82 -1.28
C GLY A 175 3.00 -9.17 0.07
N VAL A 176 2.53 -8.17 0.81
CA VAL A 176 1.92 -8.36 2.13
C VAL A 176 0.58 -7.65 2.19
N ALA A 177 -0.46 -8.39 2.57
CA ALA A 177 -1.78 -7.84 2.83
C ALA A 177 -1.75 -6.93 4.06
N PRO A 178 -2.47 -5.79 4.03
CA PRO A 178 -2.44 -4.86 5.14
C PRO A 178 -3.09 -5.46 6.39
N SER A 179 -2.54 -5.17 7.57
CA SER A 179 -3.09 -5.65 8.84
C SER A 179 -4.45 -5.01 9.14
N ASN A 180 -4.61 -3.73 8.78
CA ASN A 180 -5.84 -2.98 8.90
C ASN A 180 -6.04 -2.09 7.66
N THR A 181 -7.31 -1.87 7.29
CA THR A 181 -7.71 -0.89 6.29
C THR A 181 -8.69 0.09 6.92
N VAL A 182 -8.37 1.38 6.87
CA VAL A 182 -9.19 2.46 7.40
C VAL A 182 -9.63 3.34 6.22
N ASN A 183 -10.94 3.46 6.01
CA ASN A 183 -11.51 4.35 5.01
C ASN A 183 -12.04 5.60 5.71
N LEU A 184 -11.44 6.74 5.38
CA LEU A 184 -11.90 8.05 5.84
C LEU A 184 -12.84 8.64 4.79
N ILE A 185 -13.92 9.25 5.27
CA ILE A 185 -14.84 10.03 4.44
C ILE A 185 -14.44 11.50 4.59
N ALA A 186 -14.49 12.26 3.50
CA ALA A 186 -14.15 13.67 3.48
C ALA A 186 -14.83 14.45 4.63
N GLY A 187 -14.04 15.10 5.47
CA GLY A 187 -14.51 15.94 6.59
C GLY A 187 -15.15 15.18 7.76
N ASN A 188 -15.31 13.86 7.68
CA ASN A 188 -15.84 13.05 8.77
C ASN A 188 -14.67 12.38 9.52
N PRO A 189 -14.27 12.89 10.70
CA PRO A 189 -13.12 12.37 11.41
C PRO A 189 -13.40 10.95 11.93
N LEU A 190 -12.43 10.06 11.78
CA LEU A 190 -12.35 8.87 12.62
C LEU A 190 -11.91 9.33 14.01
N VAL A 191 -12.71 9.00 15.01
CA VAL A 191 -12.46 9.33 16.41
C VAL A 191 -12.57 8.05 17.23
N TRP A 192 -11.52 7.72 17.95
CA TRP A 192 -11.47 6.62 18.89
C TRP A 192 -10.74 7.04 20.17
N GLY A 193 -11.24 6.57 21.31
CA GLY A 193 -10.63 6.74 22.62
C GLY A 193 -10.74 5.42 23.40
N ARG A 194 -9.77 5.15 24.26
CA ARG A 194 -9.71 3.94 25.07
C ARG A 194 -10.73 3.96 26.22
N SER A 195 -10.90 5.11 26.86
CA SER A 195 -11.58 5.27 28.14
C SER A 195 -13.10 5.54 28.14
N PRO A 196 -13.81 5.66 27.00
CA PRO A 196 -15.21 5.27 27.00
C PRO A 196 -15.40 3.77 26.67
N GLY A 197 -14.44 3.15 25.96
CA GLY A 197 -14.50 1.73 25.59
C GLY A 197 -15.67 1.36 24.67
N TYR A 198 -16.41 2.34 24.12
CA TYR A 198 -17.59 2.11 23.29
C TYR A 198 -17.28 1.37 21.98
N PHE A 199 -16.09 1.62 21.43
CA PHE A 199 -15.64 1.03 20.18
C PHE A 199 -14.33 0.27 20.40
N ALA A 200 -14.21 -0.88 19.73
CA ALA A 200 -12.96 -1.62 19.70
C ALA A 200 -11.84 -0.76 19.08
N ASN A 201 -10.59 -1.06 19.47
CA ASN A 201 -9.42 -0.42 18.89
C ASN A 201 -9.45 -0.59 17.35
N PRO A 202 -9.33 0.50 16.57
CA PRO A 202 -9.36 0.43 15.11
C PRO A 202 -8.16 -0.31 14.49
N PHE A 203 -7.11 -0.56 15.29
CA PHE A 203 -5.91 -1.30 14.87
C PHE A 203 -5.81 -2.61 15.66
N THR A 204 -5.72 -3.72 14.92
CA THR A 204 -5.66 -5.08 15.49
C THR A 204 -4.24 -5.62 15.59
N ALA A 205 -3.26 -4.89 15.06
CA ALA A 205 -1.84 -5.23 15.09
C ALA A 205 -1.00 -3.95 15.21
N ASP A 206 0.25 -4.10 15.64
CA ASP A 206 1.20 -3.00 15.68
C ASP A 206 1.42 -2.42 14.28
N VAL A 207 1.51 -1.10 14.21
CA VAL A 207 1.74 -0.39 12.96
C VAL A 207 3.21 -0.02 12.89
N SER A 208 3.86 -0.44 11.81
CA SER A 208 5.25 -0.11 11.49
C SER A 208 5.36 0.85 10.30
N SER A 209 4.34 0.86 9.46
CA SER A 209 4.17 1.78 8.35
C SER A 209 2.71 1.86 7.93
N ILE A 210 2.35 2.93 7.24
CA ILE A 210 1.08 3.02 6.54
C ILE A 210 1.30 3.35 5.06
N SER A 211 0.38 2.92 4.22
CA SER A 211 0.23 3.41 2.85
C SER A 211 -1.10 4.12 2.69
N VAL A 212 -1.09 5.18 1.89
CA VAL A 212 -2.24 6.07 1.68
C VAL A 212 -2.64 6.04 0.21
N SER A 213 -3.95 6.02 -0.05
CA SER A 213 -4.51 6.13 -1.40
C SER A 213 -5.66 7.14 -1.45
N CYS A 214 -5.66 7.99 -2.47
CA CYS A 214 -6.73 8.93 -2.76
C CYS A 214 -6.87 9.18 -4.27
N THR A 215 -8.12 9.32 -4.72
CA THR A 215 -8.41 9.64 -6.13
C THR A 215 -8.32 11.13 -6.41
N THR A 216 -8.65 11.95 -5.42
CA THR A 216 -8.55 13.41 -5.44
C THR A 216 -7.44 13.88 -4.52
N SER A 217 -6.89 15.06 -4.77
CA SER A 217 -5.88 15.63 -3.88
C SER A 217 -6.42 15.74 -2.46
N CYS A 218 -5.66 15.24 -1.49
CA CYS A 218 -6.16 15.04 -0.14
C CYS A 218 -5.12 15.49 0.89
N ARG A 219 -5.55 16.19 1.92
CA ARG A 219 -4.75 16.42 3.13
C ARG A 219 -5.24 15.47 4.23
N LEU A 220 -4.35 14.63 4.74
CA LEU A 220 -4.58 13.80 5.93
C LEU A 220 -4.02 14.53 7.14
N GLN A 221 -4.86 14.71 8.15
CA GLN A 221 -4.47 15.24 9.44
C GLN A 221 -4.84 14.26 10.53
N GLY A 222 -4.05 14.23 11.60
CA GLY A 222 -4.37 13.36 12.72
C GLY A 222 -3.50 13.57 13.93
N LYS A 223 -4.01 13.08 15.05
CA LYS A 223 -3.30 12.99 16.32
C LYS A 223 -3.56 11.62 16.92
N ILE A 224 -2.50 10.95 17.33
CA ILE A 224 -2.54 9.64 17.94
C ILE A 224 -1.82 9.73 19.28
N LEU A 225 -2.51 9.41 20.36
CA LEU A 225 -1.95 9.43 21.72
C LEU A 225 -1.60 8.00 22.13
N THR A 226 -0.40 7.79 22.66
CA THR A 226 0.06 6.51 23.21
C THR A 226 0.46 6.63 24.69
N SER A 227 0.34 5.53 25.44
CA SER A 227 0.67 5.42 26.87
C SER A 227 2.14 5.48 27.18
#